data_AF-A0A5P8MUQ9-F1
#
_entry.id   AF-A0A5P8MUQ9-F1
#
_cell.length_a   1.000
_cell.length_b   1.000
_cell.length_c   1.000
_cell.angle_alpha   90.00
_cell.angle_beta   90.00
_cell.angle_gamma   90.00
#
_symmetry.space_group_name_H-M   'P 1'
#
loop_
_entity.id
_entity.type
_entity.pdbx_description
1 polymer ?
#
loop_
_entity_poly.entity_id
_entity_poly.type
_entity_poly.pdbx_seq_one_letter_code
_entity_poly.pdbx_strand_id
1 'polypeptide(L)' 'MARVKMVDANKGPEVEGVVLTPEQKRRQRARSVAIATVLGALCVLFYIVTVVKLGPAVLIRPL' A
#
# COMPACT_ATOMS: atom_id res chain seq x y z
N MET A 1 -13.71 19.17 42.61
CA MET A 1 -13.74 19.40 41.15
C MET A 1 -12.52 20.21 40.67
N ALA A 2 -11.28 19.72 40.84
CA ALA A 2 -10.07 20.50 40.47
C ALA A 2 -8.96 19.68 39.77
N ARG A 3 -9.17 18.40 39.44
CA ARG A 3 -8.10 17.50 38.94
C ARG A 3 -8.13 17.21 37.43
N VAL A 4 -9.11 17.73 36.69
CA VAL A 4 -9.29 17.42 35.25
C VAL A 4 -8.48 18.35 34.32
N LYS A 5 -7.99 19.51 34.79
CA LYS A 5 -7.33 20.52 33.94
C LYS A 5 -5.82 20.33 33.67
N MET A 6 -5.18 19.28 34.21
CA MET A 6 -3.71 19.12 34.12
C MET A 6 -3.24 18.16 33.01
N VAL A 7 -4.15 17.53 32.26
CA VAL A 7 -3.79 16.55 31.20
C VAL A 7 -3.72 17.20 29.80
N ASP A 8 -4.27 18.40 29.61
CA ASP A 8 -4.24 19.09 28.31
C ASP A 8 -3.01 20.00 28.09
N ALA A 9 -2.10 20.09 29.07
CA ALA A 9 -0.88 20.91 28.97
C ALA A 9 0.23 20.27 28.12
N ASN A 10 0.00 19.06 27.59
CA ASN A 10 0.90 18.38 26.64
C ASN A 10 0.17 17.97 25.36
N LYS A 11 -0.62 18.88 24.80
CA LYS A 11 -0.89 18.88 23.37
C LYS A 11 0.07 19.89 22.76
N GLY A 12 1.25 19.41 22.34
CA GLY A 12 2.05 20.14 21.35
C GLY A 12 1.12 20.54 20.20
N PRO A 13 1.35 21.69 19.52
CA PRO A 13 0.40 22.27 18.58
C PRO A 13 -0.13 21.14 17.71
N GLU A 14 -1.44 20.86 17.81
CA GLU A 14 -2.09 19.87 16.95
C GLU A 14 -1.72 20.31 15.54
N VAL A 15 -0.73 19.64 14.96
CA VAL A 15 -0.18 19.98 13.66
C VAL A 15 -1.30 19.63 12.73
N GLU A 16 -2.15 20.62 12.47
CA GLU A 16 -3.21 20.59 11.48
C GLU A 16 -2.52 20.16 10.19
N GLY A 17 -2.61 18.86 9.91
CA GLY A 17 -1.76 18.22 8.92
C GLY A 17 -1.99 18.87 7.56
N VAL A 18 -0.94 18.97 6.75
CA VAL A 18 -1.03 19.55 5.41
C VAL A 18 -2.09 18.79 4.60
N VAL A 19 -3.28 19.37 4.46
CA VAL A 19 -4.36 18.82 3.64
C VAL A 19 -4.02 19.08 2.18
N LEU A 20 -3.81 18.00 1.43
CA LEU A 20 -3.52 18.10 0.00
C LEU A 20 -4.68 18.76 -0.74
N THR A 21 -4.35 19.71 -1.61
CA THR A 21 -5.33 20.29 -2.53
C THR A 21 -5.91 19.20 -3.44
N PRO A 22 -7.14 19.35 -3.96
CA PRO A 22 -7.75 18.35 -4.83
C PRO A 22 -6.89 17.99 -6.05
N GLU A 23 -6.10 18.95 -6.55
CA GLU A 23 -5.15 18.72 -7.64
C GLU A 23 -3.95 17.85 -7.24
N GLN A 24 -3.36 18.10 -6.07
CA GLN A 24 -2.26 17.28 -5.54
C GLN A 24 -2.71 15.84 -5.31
N LYS A 25 -3.91 15.64 -4.76
CA LYS A 25 -4.50 14.32 -4.53
C LYS A 25 -4.75 13.57 -5.85
N ARG A 26 -5.15 14.28 -6.92
CA ARG A 26 -5.33 13.68 -8.26
C ARG A 26 -4.01 13.19 -8.85
N ARG A 27 -2.94 13.99 -8.74
CA ARG A 27 -1.59 13.59 -9.18
C ARG A 27 -1.05 12.39 -8.39
N GLN A 28 -1.32 12.35 -7.09
CA GLN A 28 -0.93 11.21 -6.24
C GLN A 28 -1.64 9.92 -6.68
N ARG A 29 -2.96 9.96 -6.90
CA ARG A 29 -3.72 8.80 -7.39
C ARG A 29 -3.22 8.29 -8.74
N ALA A 30 -2.91 9.19 -9.68
CA ALA A 30 -2.38 8.79 -10.98
C ALA A 30 -1.06 8.00 -10.86
N ARG A 31 -0.15 8.43 -9.97
CA ARG A 31 1.10 7.71 -9.70
C ARG A 31 0.85 6.35 -9.08
N SER A 32 -0.02 6.28 -8.07
CA SER A 32 -0.38 5.01 -7.41
C SER A 32 -1.00 4.02 -8.40
N VAL A 33 -1.86 4.50 -9.31
CA VAL A 33 -2.45 3.65 -10.36
C VAL A 33 -1.39 3.15 -11.33
N ALA A 34 -0.47 4.00 -11.79
CA ALA A 34 0.61 3.58 -12.68
C ALA A 34 1.48 2.48 -12.04
N ILE A 35 1.86 2.67 -10.77
CA ILE A 35 2.64 1.67 -10.02
C ILE A 35 1.85 0.37 -9.87
N ALA A 36 0.57 0.44 -9.49
CA ALA A 36 -0.27 -0.75 -9.34
C ALA A 36 -0.40 -1.53 -10.64
N THR A 37 -0.58 -0.83 -11.77
CA THR A 37 -0.66 -1.47 -13.10
C THR A 37 0.64 -2.18 -13.46
N VAL A 38 1.80 -1.54 -13.25
CA VAL A 38 3.11 -2.14 -13.55
C VAL A 38 3.37 -3.36 -12.67
N LEU A 39 3.15 -3.23 -11.36
CA LEU A 39 3.34 -4.35 -10.41
C LEU A 39 2.39 -5.50 -10.71
N GLY A 40 1.11 -5.21 -10.99
CA GLY A 40 0.12 -6.23 -11.35
C GLY A 40 0.50 -6.97 -12.63
N ALA A 41 0.89 -6.24 -13.68
CA ALA A 41 1.34 -6.85 -14.93
C ALA A 41 2.59 -7.73 -14.72
N LEU A 42 3.55 -7.27 -13.92
CA LEU A 42 4.75 -8.04 -13.60
C LEU A 42 4.42 -9.34 -12.84
N CYS A 43 3.54 -9.27 -11.83
CA CYS A 43 3.07 -10.45 -11.10
C CYS A 43 2.37 -11.46 -12.01
N VAL A 44 1.50 -11.01 -12.91
CA VAL A 44 0.81 -11.89 -13.86
C VAL A 44 1.80 -12.57 -14.81
N LEU A 45 2.77 -11.82 -15.35
CA LEU A 45 3.84 -12.36 -16.18
C LEU A 45 4.61 -13.47 -15.45
N PHE A 46 5.04 -13.21 -14.21
CA PHE A 46 5.73 -14.22 -13.41
C PHE A 46 4.84 -15.43 -13.14
N TYR A 47 3.57 -15.23 -12.81
CA TYR A 47 2.64 -16.33 -12.56
C TYR A 47 2.46 -17.22 -13.79
N ILE A 48 2.30 -16.63 -14.98
CA ILE A 48 2.23 -17.39 -16.24
C ILE A 48 3.51 -18.20 -16.43
N VAL A 49 4.68 -17.57 -16.27
CA VAL A 49 5.97 -18.27 -16.39
C VAL A 49 6.09 -19.39 -15.36
N THR A 50 5.64 -19.18 -14.13
CA THR A 50 5.61 -20.18 -13.07
C THR A 50 4.76 -21.38 -13.47
N VAL A 51 3.52 -21.16 -13.92
CA VAL A 51 2.64 -22.26 -14.34
C VAL A 51 3.22 -23.02 -15.53
N VAL A 52 3.72 -22.31 -16.54
CA VAL A 52 4.29 -22.93 -17.75
C VAL A 52 5.59 -23.68 -17.46
N LYS A 53 6.49 -23.11 -16.66
CA LYS A 53 7.83 -23.68 -16.42
C LYS A 53 7.90 -24.63 -15.24
N LEU A 54 7.21 -24.36 -14.13
CA LEU A 54 7.19 -25.28 -13.00
C LEU A 54 6.24 -26.45 -13.26
N GLY A 55 5.15 -26.23 -14.02
CA GLY A 55 4.33 -27.30 -14.61
C GLY A 55 3.80 -28.37 -13.64
N PRO A 56 3.16 -29.44 -14.15
CA PRO A 56 2.73 -30.58 -13.33
C PRO A 56 3.91 -31.41 -12.79
N ALA A 57 5.14 -31.15 -13.23
CA ALA A 57 6.33 -31.91 -12.80
C ALA A 57 6.60 -31.78 -11.29
N VAL A 58 6.21 -30.67 -10.64
CA VAL A 58 6.24 -30.56 -9.17
C VAL A 58 5.17 -31.41 -8.47
N LEU A 59 4.10 -31.82 -9.19
CA LEU A 59 3.05 -32.69 -8.66
C LEU A 59 3.37 -34.18 -8.86
N ILE A 60 4.30 -34.53 -9.75
CA ILE A 60 4.83 -35.88 -9.91
C ILE A 60 5.96 -36.05 -8.89
N ARG A 61 5.59 -36.29 -7.64
CA ARG A 61 6.55 -36.65 -6.60
C ARG A 61 6.56 -38.18 -6.47
N PRO A 62 7.65 -38.88 -6.81
CA PRO A 62 7.77 -40.29 -6.45
C PRO A 62 7.80 -40.36 -4.91
N LEU A 63 6.87 -41.12 -4.34
CA LEU A 63 6.89 -41.54 -2.93
C LEU A 63 7.97 -42.61 -2.74
#